data_AF-A0A2J6T731-F1
#
_entry.id   AF-A0A2J6T731-F1
#
_cell.length_a   1.000
_cell.length_b   1.000
_cell.length_c   1.000
_cell.angle_alpha   90.00
_cell.angle_beta   90.00
_cell.angle_gamma   90.00
#
_symmetry.space_group_name_H-M   'P 1'
#
loop_
_entity.id
_entity.type
_entity.pdbx_description
1 polymer ?
#
loop_
_entity_poly.entity_id
_entity_poly.type
_entity_poly.pdbx_seq_one_letter_code
_entity_poly.pdbx_strand_id
1 'polypeptide(L)'
;MTRMEEEFIKACYDVSESKNTLHDAWSGEHLGFYSSLGAVDRTVNSGTRSYAATGYLKPNLDRPSLKVLTGALVSKVPLEGAGHEKPRGINCPTRLGPSSSSRAKPTCQAKATSEVILCARVVQTPQVLVVSGIGNPEVLSAAGINTIVESHPAGANFQDHVLGGMVFECAPEVLSLDALHGDEYGQK
;
A
#
# COMPACT_ATOMS: atom_id res chain seq x y z
N MET A 1 -7.07 -21.49 -15.23
CA MET A 1 -8.22 -21.23 -14.33
C MET A 1 -8.29 -22.42 -13.40
N THR A 2 -8.59 -22.24 -12.12
CA THR A 2 -8.78 -23.39 -11.23
C THR A 2 -10.20 -23.93 -11.43
N ARG A 3 -10.39 -25.24 -11.31
CA ARG A 3 -11.70 -25.88 -11.46
C ARG A 3 -12.77 -25.27 -10.54
N MET A 4 -12.38 -24.91 -9.31
CA MET A 4 -13.28 -24.29 -8.32
C MET A 4 -13.80 -22.92 -8.79
N GLU A 5 -12.94 -22.09 -9.40
CA GLU A 5 -13.31 -20.76 -9.85
C GLU A 5 -14.32 -20.81 -11.01
N GLU A 6 -14.14 -21.76 -11.94
CA GLU A 6 -15.09 -22.02 -13.02
C GLU A 6 -16.44 -22.52 -12.48
N GLU A 7 -16.43 -23.46 -11.54
CA GLU A 7 -17.65 -23.99 -10.90
C GLU A 7 -18.39 -22.91 -10.10
N PHE A 8 -17.65 -22.04 -9.38
CA PHE A 8 -18.23 -20.91 -8.67
C PHE A 8 -18.90 -19.91 -9.62
N ILE A 9 -18.20 -19.50 -10.68
CA ILE A 9 -18.74 -18.59 -11.70
C ILE A 9 -19.99 -19.19 -12.36
N LYS A 10 -19.98 -20.49 -12.67
CA LYS A 10 -21.15 -21.19 -13.21
C LYS A 10 -22.33 -21.14 -12.24
N ALA A 11 -22.12 -21.45 -10.97
CA ALA A 11 -23.17 -21.39 -9.95
C ALA A 11 -23.75 -19.97 -9.82
N CYS A 12 -22.91 -18.93 -9.92
CA CYS A 12 -23.35 -17.55 -9.95
C CYS A 12 -24.27 -17.23 -11.15
N TYR A 13 -23.94 -17.73 -12.35
CA TYR A 13 -24.81 -17.58 -13.53
C TYR A 13 -26.12 -18.33 -13.37
N ASP A 14 -26.09 -19.56 -12.86
CA ASP A 14 -27.28 -20.38 -12.65
C ASP A 14 -28.26 -19.71 -11.67
N VAL A 15 -27.76 -19.14 -10.56
CA VAL A 15 -28.59 -18.47 -9.54
C VAL A 15 -29.09 -17.10 -10.01
N SER A 16 -28.31 -16.37 -10.79
CA SER A 16 -28.68 -15.03 -11.28
C SER A 16 -29.54 -15.05 -12.54
N GLU A 17 -29.72 -16.21 -13.17
CA GLU A 17 -30.31 -16.39 -14.51
C GLU A 17 -29.64 -15.51 -15.60
N SER A 18 -28.42 -15.02 -15.32
CA SER A 18 -27.67 -14.16 -16.22
C SER A 18 -27.00 -14.98 -17.32
N LYS A 19 -27.12 -14.51 -18.55
CA LYS A 19 -26.41 -15.06 -19.72
C LYS A 19 -25.20 -14.22 -20.13
N ASN A 20 -24.94 -13.12 -19.42
CA ASN A 20 -23.92 -12.15 -19.82
C ASN A 20 -22.62 -12.40 -19.06
N THR A 21 -21.53 -12.65 -19.78
CA THR A 21 -20.20 -12.74 -19.19
C THR A 21 -19.45 -11.45 -19.47
N LEU A 22 -18.71 -10.96 -18.47
CA LEU A 22 -17.85 -9.79 -18.68
C LEU A 22 -16.75 -10.18 -19.67
N HIS A 23 -16.73 -9.52 -20.83
CA HIS A 23 -15.67 -9.70 -21.82
C HIS A 23 -14.35 -9.11 -21.30
N ASP A 24 -14.42 -7.97 -20.61
CA ASP A 24 -13.29 -7.30 -19.99
C ASP A 24 -13.74 -6.67 -18.67
N ALA A 25 -13.15 -7.12 -17.56
CA ALA A 25 -13.42 -6.63 -16.21
C ALA A 25 -12.98 -5.16 -15.99
N TRP A 26 -12.20 -4.59 -16.91
CA TRP A 26 -11.78 -3.17 -16.90
C TRP A 26 -12.53 -2.29 -17.89
N SER A 27 -13.50 -2.83 -18.63
CA SER A 27 -14.27 -2.06 -19.63
C SER A 27 -15.19 -0.98 -19.02
N GLY A 28 -15.45 -1.04 -17.71
CA GLY A 28 -16.45 -0.22 -17.03
C GLY A 28 -17.85 -0.88 -16.94
N GLU A 29 -18.02 -2.06 -17.55
CA GLU A 29 -19.17 -2.92 -17.28
C GLU A 29 -19.02 -3.56 -15.90
N HIS A 30 -19.97 -3.31 -15.00
CA HIS A 30 -19.89 -3.67 -13.58
C HIS A 30 -20.83 -4.83 -13.20
N LEU A 31 -21.53 -5.41 -14.18
CA LEU A 31 -22.46 -6.52 -13.97
C LEU A 31 -21.91 -7.78 -14.62
N GLY A 32 -21.51 -8.74 -13.79
CA GLY A 32 -21.14 -10.08 -14.23
C GLY A 32 -20.05 -10.70 -13.37
N PHE A 33 -19.58 -11.87 -13.79
CA PHE A 33 -18.60 -12.66 -13.07
C PHE A 33 -17.40 -12.93 -13.97
N TYR A 34 -16.20 -12.82 -13.40
CA TYR A 34 -14.94 -13.00 -14.12
C TYR A 34 -13.90 -13.64 -13.21
N SER A 35 -12.88 -14.22 -13.82
CA SER A 35 -11.73 -14.72 -13.08
C SER A 35 -10.87 -13.60 -12.56
N SER A 36 -10.54 -13.62 -11.27
CA SER A 36 -9.66 -12.61 -10.70
C SER A 36 -8.28 -12.68 -11.37
N LEU A 37 -7.76 -11.54 -11.81
CA LEU A 37 -6.38 -11.49 -12.28
C LEU A 37 -5.42 -11.64 -11.10
N GLY A 38 -4.35 -12.40 -11.33
CA GLY A 38 -3.26 -12.56 -10.39
C GLY A 38 -2.06 -11.68 -10.76
N ALA A 39 -1.48 -11.00 -9.77
CA ALA A 39 -0.22 -10.26 -9.92
C ALA A 39 0.98 -11.23 -9.91
N VAL A 40 1.12 -12.00 -10.98
CA VAL A 40 2.16 -13.03 -11.15
C VAL A 40 2.99 -12.72 -12.39
N ASP A 41 4.32 -12.70 -12.24
CA ASP A 41 5.23 -12.65 -13.38
C ASP A 41 5.13 -13.96 -14.14
N ARG A 42 4.79 -13.89 -15.44
CA ARG A 42 4.68 -15.03 -16.35
C ARG A 42 5.82 -15.08 -17.37
N THR A 43 6.84 -14.25 -17.17
CA THR A 43 7.93 -14.01 -18.14
C THR A 43 9.27 -14.48 -17.55
N VAL A 44 10.15 -13.54 -17.19
CA VAL A 44 11.55 -13.76 -16.84
C VAL A 44 11.68 -14.52 -15.52
N ASN A 45 10.90 -14.17 -14.49
CA ASN A 45 10.87 -14.89 -13.22
C ASN A 45 9.49 -15.52 -13.01
N SER A 46 9.14 -16.43 -13.93
CA SER A 46 7.83 -17.07 -13.98
C SER A 46 7.42 -17.67 -12.62
N GLY A 47 6.17 -17.42 -12.23
CA GLY A 47 5.60 -17.92 -10.97
C GLY A 47 5.90 -17.06 -9.74
N THR A 48 6.68 -15.97 -9.88
CA THR A 48 6.92 -15.03 -8.78
C THR A 48 5.88 -13.90 -8.78
N ARG A 49 5.77 -13.17 -7.65
CA ARG A 49 4.90 -12.00 -7.57
C ARG A 49 5.38 -10.90 -8.54
N SER A 50 4.47 -10.38 -9.36
CA SER A 50 4.68 -9.13 -10.09
C SER A 50 4.31 -7.95 -9.20
N TYR A 51 5.25 -7.05 -8.91
CA TYR A 51 5.02 -5.86 -8.07
C TYR A 51 5.96 -4.72 -8.43
N ALA A 52 5.67 -3.51 -7.93
CA ALA A 52 6.38 -2.30 -8.34
C ALA A 52 7.91 -2.36 -8.19
N ALA A 53 8.43 -3.05 -7.16
CA ALA A 53 9.89 -3.13 -7.00
C ALA A 53 10.55 -4.05 -8.04
N THR A 54 9.94 -5.19 -8.40
CA THR A 54 10.49 -6.03 -9.48
C THR A 54 10.33 -5.39 -10.85
N GLY A 55 9.21 -4.69 -11.10
CA GLY A 55 8.94 -4.04 -12.38
C GLY A 55 9.75 -2.77 -12.63
N TYR A 56 9.87 -1.89 -11.63
CA TYR A 56 10.44 -0.54 -11.82
C TYR A 56 11.76 -0.30 -11.09
N LEU A 57 11.94 -0.85 -9.89
CA LEU A 57 13.13 -0.57 -9.08
C LEU A 57 14.31 -1.46 -9.45
N LYS A 58 14.15 -2.79 -9.34
CA LYS A 58 15.23 -3.78 -9.52
C LYS A 58 15.97 -3.62 -10.84
N PRO A 59 15.32 -3.44 -12.01
CA PRO A 59 16.03 -3.28 -13.28
C PRO A 59 16.91 -2.03 -13.37
N ASN A 60 16.73 -1.09 -12.45
CA ASN A 60 17.35 0.23 -12.48
C ASN A 60 18.29 0.48 -11.28
N LEU A 61 18.55 -0.53 -10.44
CA LEU A 61 19.36 -0.40 -9.23
C LEU A 61 20.83 -0.02 -9.51
N ASP A 62 21.35 -0.40 -10.67
CA ASP A 62 22.75 -0.13 -11.05
C ASP A 62 22.97 1.34 -11.47
N ARG A 63 21.91 2.16 -11.56
CA ARG A 63 22.04 3.56 -11.92
C ARG A 63 22.79 4.34 -10.83
N PRO A 64 23.91 5.01 -11.15
CA PRO A 64 24.73 5.69 -10.15
C PRO A 64 24.00 6.87 -9.48
N SER A 65 23.04 7.47 -10.17
CA SER A 65 22.19 8.56 -9.68
C SER A 65 21.03 8.11 -8.79
N LEU A 66 20.71 6.81 -8.76
CA LEU A 66 19.66 6.27 -7.90
C LEU A 66 20.26 5.78 -6.59
N LYS A 67 19.70 6.25 -5.47
CA LYS A 67 20.06 5.79 -4.13
C LYS A 67 18.80 5.25 -3.46
N VAL A 68 18.89 4.03 -2.93
CA VAL A 68 17.80 3.37 -2.21
C VAL A 68 18.21 3.20 -0.77
N LEU A 69 17.47 3.83 0.13
CA LEU A 69 17.66 3.69 1.57
C LEU A 69 16.46 2.95 2.15
N THR A 70 16.66 1.69 2.51
CA THR A 70 15.64 0.88 3.22
C THR A 70 15.82 1.03 4.74
N GLY A 71 14.80 0.65 5.51
CA GLY A 71 14.83 0.79 6.97
C GLY A 71 14.80 2.23 7.50
N ALA A 72 14.66 3.22 6.61
CA ALA A 72 14.52 4.64 6.96
C ALA A 72 13.04 5.04 6.95
N LEU A 73 12.44 5.16 8.14
CA LEU A 73 11.07 5.67 8.27
C LEU A 73 11.09 7.20 8.28
N VAL A 74 10.51 7.83 7.27
CA VAL A 74 10.34 9.29 7.22
C VAL A 74 9.39 9.74 8.34
N SER A 75 9.78 10.78 9.08
CA SER A 75 8.99 11.35 10.18
C SER A 75 8.45 12.74 9.89
N LYS A 76 9.20 13.56 9.13
CA LYS A 76 8.88 14.96 8.87
C LYS A 76 9.55 15.46 7.59
N VAL A 77 8.89 16.37 6.88
CA VAL A 77 9.42 17.18 5.79
C VAL A 77 9.69 18.58 6.34
N PRO A 78 10.95 18.97 6.58
CA PRO A 78 11.28 20.34 6.94
C PRO A 78 10.97 21.30 5.78
N LEU A 79 10.26 22.39 6.10
CA LEU A 79 9.93 23.47 5.19
C LEU A 79 10.76 24.72 5.52
N GLU A 80 11.20 25.45 4.50
CA GLU A 80 11.90 26.74 4.64
C GLU A 80 11.28 27.82 3.73
N GLY A 81 11.33 29.07 4.18
CA GLY A 81 10.83 30.23 3.46
C GLY A 81 9.60 30.83 4.13
N ALA A 82 9.63 32.13 4.42
CA ALA A 82 8.47 32.84 4.96
C ALA A 82 7.53 33.23 3.80
N GLY A 83 6.40 32.54 3.65
CA GLY A 83 5.37 32.84 2.64
C GLY A 83 5.52 32.10 1.30
N HIS A 84 6.59 31.34 1.11
CA HIS A 84 6.80 30.42 0.00
C HIS A 84 7.52 29.18 0.51
N GLU A 85 6.84 28.41 1.34
CA GLU A 85 7.41 27.27 2.04
C GLU A 85 7.83 26.19 1.04
N LYS A 86 9.15 25.98 0.93
CA LYS A 86 9.74 24.95 0.06
C LYS A 86 10.25 23.78 0.90
N PRO A 87 10.02 22.54 0.46
CA PRO A 87 10.58 21.37 1.13
C PRO A 87 12.10 21.35 0.96
N ARG A 88 12.83 21.23 2.07
CA ARG A 88 14.31 21.16 2.05
C ARG A 88 14.84 19.73 1.99
N GLY A 89 13.96 18.74 2.14
CA GLY A 89 14.33 17.34 2.25
C GLY A 89 13.41 16.56 3.19
N ILE A 90 13.96 15.54 3.85
CA ILE A 90 13.25 14.67 4.79
C ILE A 90 14.10 14.36 6.03
N ASN A 91 13.43 14.20 7.16
CA ASN A 91 14.02 13.71 8.41
C ASN A 91 13.51 12.30 8.70
N CYS A 92 14.42 11.35 8.93
CA CYS A 92 14.06 10.00 9.38
C CYS A 92 14.75 9.71 10.74
N PRO A 93 14.03 9.25 11.76
CA PRO A 93 14.65 8.78 12.99
C PRO A 93 15.44 7.51 12.67
N THR A 94 16.69 7.40 13.11
CA THR A 94 17.44 6.17 12.95
C THR A 94 16.83 5.10 13.87
N ARG A 95 16.53 3.93 13.30
CA ARG A 95 16.25 2.70 14.06
C ARG A 95 17.51 1.85 14.29
N LEU A 96 18.69 2.41 14.05
CA LEU A 96 19.95 1.69 14.24
C LEU A 96 20.31 1.70 15.73
N GLY A 97 19.81 0.70 16.47
CA GLY A 97 20.30 0.34 17.80
C GLY A 97 19.20 0.05 18.84
N PRO A 98 19.45 -0.85 19.82
CA PRO A 98 18.57 -1.06 20.97
C PRO A 98 18.40 0.26 21.74
N SER A 99 17.15 0.58 22.06
CA SER A 99 16.74 1.79 22.76
C SER A 99 17.15 1.74 24.23
N SER A 100 18.41 2.05 24.57
CA SER A 100 18.87 2.05 25.97
C SER A 100 19.31 3.40 26.55
N SER A 101 19.09 4.52 25.86
CA SER A 101 19.40 5.83 26.46
C SER A 101 18.32 6.87 26.21
N SER A 102 18.06 7.68 27.23
CA SER A 102 17.20 8.87 27.27
C SER A 102 17.69 10.03 26.38
N ARG A 103 18.54 9.75 25.39
CA ARG A 103 19.13 10.73 24.49
C ARG A 103 18.35 10.72 23.16
N ALA A 104 18.16 11.89 22.57
CA ALA A 104 17.47 12.03 21.29
C ALA A 104 18.05 11.04 20.27
N LYS A 105 17.18 10.19 19.69
CA LYS A 105 17.60 9.21 18.69
C LYS A 105 18.28 9.96 17.53
N PRO A 106 19.41 9.47 17.00
CA PRO A 106 20.02 10.10 15.84
C PRO A 106 18.97 10.22 14.73
N THR A 107 18.89 11.37 14.07
CA THR A 107 18.02 11.55 12.90
C THR A 107 18.90 11.57 11.67
N CYS A 108 18.63 10.74 10.67
CA CYS A 108 19.23 10.93 9.36
C CYS A 108 18.44 11.99 8.59
N GLN A 109 19.14 12.92 7.96
CA GLN A 109 18.56 13.96 7.14
C GLN A 109 19.02 13.78 5.70
N ALA A 110 18.08 13.70 4.76
CA ALA A 110 18.37 13.75 3.33
C ALA A 110 17.85 15.08 2.78
N LYS A 111 18.74 15.86 2.16
CA LYS A 111 18.38 17.16 1.57
C LYS A 111 17.93 16.97 0.11
N ALA A 112 16.95 17.75 -0.30
CA ALA A 112 16.47 17.80 -1.68
C ALA A 112 16.77 19.18 -2.28
N THR A 113 17.27 19.19 -3.52
CA THR A 113 17.57 20.44 -4.27
C THR A 113 16.43 20.88 -5.18
N SER A 114 15.52 19.97 -5.53
CA SER A 114 14.48 20.21 -6.53
C SER A 114 13.10 19.96 -5.94
N GLU A 115 12.80 18.73 -5.55
CA GLU A 115 11.48 18.33 -5.11
C GLU A 115 11.51 17.20 -4.08
N VAL A 116 10.44 17.10 -3.30
CA VAL A 116 10.17 16.00 -2.37
C VAL A 116 8.81 15.41 -2.72
N ILE A 117 8.79 14.12 -3.09
CA ILE A 117 7.57 13.40 -3.47
C ILE A 117 7.21 12.43 -2.35
N LEU A 118 6.02 12.58 -1.75
CA LEU A 118 5.54 11.72 -0.67
C LEU A 118 4.72 10.54 -1.22
N CYS A 119 5.35 9.36 -1.27
CA CYS A 119 4.71 8.10 -1.63
C CYS A 119 4.52 7.17 -0.42
N ALA A 120 4.14 7.72 0.75
CA ALA A 120 4.14 7.00 2.02
C ALA A 120 2.85 6.22 2.32
N ARG A 121 1.97 6.03 1.32
CA ARG A 121 0.63 5.40 1.43
C ARG A 121 -0.41 6.28 2.15
N VAL A 122 -1.67 5.86 2.06
CA VAL A 122 -2.85 6.62 2.52
C VAL A 122 -2.81 7.01 4.01
N VAL A 123 -2.18 6.20 4.87
CA VAL A 123 -2.09 6.49 6.31
C VAL A 123 -0.87 7.33 6.68
N GLN A 124 0.32 7.00 6.16
CA GLN A 124 1.56 7.70 6.57
C GLN A 124 1.76 9.02 5.84
N THR A 125 1.32 9.18 4.59
CA THR A 125 1.45 10.47 3.89
C THR A 125 0.78 11.63 4.67
N PRO A 126 -0.51 11.54 5.07
CA PRO A 126 -1.12 12.62 5.86
C PRO A 126 -0.47 12.77 7.24
N GLN A 127 -0.02 11.71 7.88
CA GLN A 127 0.72 11.80 9.14
C GLN A 127 2.00 12.64 8.98
N VAL A 128 2.80 12.37 7.95
CA VAL A 128 4.03 13.12 7.66
C VAL A 128 3.70 14.58 7.37
N LEU A 129 2.65 14.88 6.60
CA LEU A 129 2.20 16.25 6.33
C LEU A 129 1.82 16.99 7.62
N VAL A 130 0.99 16.39 8.47
CA VAL A 130 0.54 16.98 9.75
C VAL A 130 1.72 17.25 10.68
N VAL A 131 2.63 16.28 10.88
CA VAL A 131 3.85 16.47 11.69
C VAL A 131 4.79 17.52 11.07
N SER A 132 4.66 17.77 9.76
CA SER A 132 5.39 18.82 9.03
C SER A 132 4.75 20.20 9.15
N GLY A 133 3.60 20.35 9.83
CA GLY A 133 2.86 21.60 9.94
C GLY A 133 1.94 21.89 8.75
N ILE A 134 1.63 20.87 7.93
CA ILE A 134 0.71 20.97 6.80
C ILE A 134 -0.60 20.25 7.17
N GLY A 135 -1.68 20.99 7.42
CA GLY A 135 -2.93 20.38 7.86
C GLY A 135 -3.97 21.37 8.39
N ASN A 136 -5.04 20.84 8.98
CA ASN A 136 -6.06 21.65 9.66
C ASN A 136 -5.42 22.36 10.89
N PRO A 137 -5.51 23.70 11.00
CA PRO A 137 -4.89 24.45 12.10
C PRO A 137 -5.36 24.02 13.50
N GLU A 138 -6.63 23.66 13.66
CA GLU A 138 -7.18 23.21 14.94
C GLU A 138 -6.58 21.88 15.37
N VAL A 139 -6.47 20.93 14.44
CA VAL A 139 -5.85 19.61 14.67
C VAL A 139 -4.36 19.77 14.99
N LEU A 140 -3.67 20.63 14.25
CA LEU A 140 -2.25 20.93 14.47
C LEU A 140 -2.03 21.58 15.84
N SER A 141 -2.83 22.59 16.18
CA SER A 141 -2.76 23.30 17.47
C SER A 141 -3.04 22.36 18.65
N ALA A 142 -4.07 21.51 18.55
CA ALA A 142 -4.38 20.51 19.56
C ALA A 142 -3.24 19.49 19.77
N ALA A 143 -2.44 19.24 18.73
CA ALA A 143 -1.24 18.40 18.79
C ALA A 143 0.04 19.16 19.18
N GLY A 144 -0.03 20.47 19.47
CA GLY A 144 1.13 21.30 19.80
C GLY A 144 2.06 21.59 18.60
N ILE A 145 1.53 21.53 17.38
CA ILE A 145 2.27 21.76 16.14
C ILE A 145 1.88 23.11 15.56
N ASN A 146 2.88 23.94 15.24
CA ASN A 146 2.64 25.19 14.54
C ASN A 146 2.17 24.91 13.11
N THR A 147 1.07 25.54 12.72
CA THR A 147 0.60 25.52 11.33
C THR A 147 1.54 26.33 10.46
N ILE A 148 2.04 25.69 9.41
CA ILE A 148 2.89 26.27 8.38
C ILE A 148 2.08 26.45 7.10
N VAL A 149 1.37 25.40 6.67
CA VAL A 149 0.45 25.45 5.53
C VAL A 149 -0.91 24.92 5.98
N GLU A 150 -1.93 25.75 5.84
CA GLU A 150 -3.30 25.37 6.12
C GLU A 150 -3.83 24.44 5.03
N SER A 151 -4.24 23.22 5.42
CA SER A 151 -4.79 22.22 4.50
C SER A 151 -5.78 21.31 5.22
N HIS A 152 -7.05 21.65 5.15
CA HIS A 152 -8.14 20.88 5.73
C HIS A 152 -8.27 19.43 5.22
N PRO A 153 -8.01 19.14 3.92
CA PRO A 153 -8.09 17.76 3.43
C PRO A 153 -6.99 16.83 3.95
N ALA A 154 -5.89 17.34 4.48
CA ALA A 154 -4.76 16.52 4.91
C ALA A 154 -5.18 15.60 6.08
N GLY A 155 -5.29 14.30 5.80
CA GLY A 155 -5.70 13.28 6.78
C GLY A 155 -7.21 13.12 6.93
N ALA A 156 -8.00 13.83 6.14
CA ALA A 156 -9.45 13.66 6.05
C ALA A 156 -9.85 12.76 4.87
N ASN A 157 -11.16 12.49 4.74
CA ASN A 157 -11.74 11.75 3.61
C ASN A 157 -11.10 10.37 3.37
N PHE A 158 -10.84 9.63 4.44
CA PHE A 158 -10.39 8.25 4.33
C PHE A 158 -11.50 7.40 3.69
N GLN A 159 -11.15 6.66 2.64
CA GLN A 159 -12.03 5.75 1.93
C GLN A 159 -11.34 4.40 1.80
N ASP A 160 -12.12 3.35 1.96
CA ASP A 160 -11.68 1.97 1.80
C ASP A 160 -12.85 1.11 1.33
N HIS A 161 -12.57 -0.10 0.89
CA HIS A 161 -13.58 -1.11 0.62
C HIS A 161 -13.77 -1.97 1.86
N VAL A 162 -14.99 -1.96 2.42
CA VAL A 162 -15.32 -2.82 3.55
C VAL A 162 -15.35 -4.27 3.07
N LEU A 163 -14.49 -5.11 3.64
CA LEU A 163 -14.41 -6.53 3.33
C LEU A 163 -15.36 -7.32 4.23
N GLY A 164 -16.24 -8.10 3.61
CA GLY A 164 -16.99 -9.18 4.28
C GLY A 164 -16.50 -10.53 3.78
N GLY A 165 -16.27 -11.47 4.69
CA GLY A 165 -15.88 -12.85 4.36
C GLY A 165 -17.04 -13.81 4.57
N MET A 166 -17.24 -14.72 3.61
CA MET A 166 -18.05 -15.92 3.79
C MET A 166 -17.13 -17.13 3.64
N VAL A 167 -17.31 -18.12 4.50
CA VAL A 167 -16.53 -19.37 4.47
C VAL A 167 -17.52 -20.51 4.32
N PHE A 168 -17.19 -21.43 3.42
CA PHE A 168 -17.96 -22.65 3.17
C PHE A 168 -17.06 -23.86 3.34
N GLU A 169 -17.66 -24.97 3.75
CA GLU A 169 -16.98 -26.24 3.79
C GLU A 169 -16.74 -26.74 2.36
N CYS A 170 -15.50 -27.13 2.04
CA CYS A 170 -15.19 -27.77 0.77
C CYS A 170 -15.62 -29.25 0.81
N ALA A 171 -15.81 -29.87 -0.35
CA ALA A 171 -15.91 -31.32 -0.41
C ALA A 171 -14.51 -31.95 -0.16
N PRO A 172 -14.42 -33.16 0.42
CA PRO A 172 -13.13 -33.76 0.81
C PRO A 172 -12.09 -33.86 -0.31
N GLU A 173 -12.52 -33.98 -1.56
CA GLU A 173 -11.67 -34.08 -2.75
C GLU A 173 -11.14 -32.73 -3.27
N VAL A 174 -11.64 -31.62 -2.74
CA VAL A 174 -11.30 -30.28 -3.23
C VAL A 174 -10.11 -29.72 -2.46
N LEU A 175 -9.02 -29.46 -3.18
CA LEU A 175 -7.84 -28.82 -2.59
C LEU A 175 -8.14 -27.36 -2.24
N SER A 176 -8.05 -27.02 -0.96
CA SER A 176 -8.12 -25.64 -0.45
C SER A 176 -6.73 -25.10 -0.09
N LEU A 177 -6.66 -23.84 0.33
CA LEU A 177 -5.44 -23.26 0.89
C LEU A 177 -5.03 -23.88 2.23
N ASP A 178 -5.94 -24.58 2.92
CA ASP A 178 -5.65 -25.24 4.19
C ASP A 178 -4.57 -26.32 4.03
N ALA A 179 -4.48 -26.93 2.85
CA ALA A 179 -3.43 -27.89 2.50
C ALA A 179 -2.01 -27.28 2.53
N LEU A 180 -1.86 -25.95 2.53
CA LEU A 180 -0.56 -25.28 2.65
C LEU A 180 -0.11 -25.05 4.11
N HIS A 181 -0.98 -25.29 5.09
CA HIS A 181 -0.71 -24.96 6.50
C HIS A 181 -0.19 -26.18 7.28
N GLY A 182 -0.77 -27.37 7.09
CA GLY A 182 -0.40 -28.63 7.77
C GLY A 182 -1.53 -29.66 7.75
N ASP A 183 -1.22 -30.94 7.99
CA ASP A 183 -2.20 -32.05 7.93
C ASP A 183 -3.35 -31.87 8.93
N GLU A 184 -3.11 -31.16 10.04
CA GLU A 184 -4.13 -30.84 11.05
C GLU A 184 -5.19 -29.84 10.58
N TYR A 185 -4.95 -29.14 9.47
CA TYR A 185 -5.89 -28.21 8.82
C TYR A 185 -6.55 -28.83 7.58
N GLY A 186 -6.07 -29.99 7.11
CA GLY A 186 -6.74 -30.76 6.07
C GLY A 186 -8.10 -31.25 6.57
N GLN A 187 -9.14 -31.08 5.75
CA GLN A 187 -10.43 -31.70 6.04
C GLN A 187 -10.24 -33.22 6.16
N LYS A 188 -10.71 -33.79 7.29
CA LYS A 188 -10.71 -35.23 7.52
C LYS A 188 -11.86 -35.91 6.80
#